data_AF-A0A9N9WJF4-F1
#
_entry.id   AF-A0A9N9WJF4-F1
#
_cell.length_a   1.000
_cell.length_b   1.000
_cell.length_c   1.000
_cell.angle_alpha   90.00
_cell.angle_beta   90.00
_cell.angle_gamma   90.00
#
_symmetry.space_group_name_H-M   'P 1'
#
loop_
_entity.id
_entity.type
_entity.pdbx_description
1 polymer ?
#
loop_
_entity_poly.entity_id
_entity_poly.type
_entity_poly.pdbx_seq_one_letter_code
_entity_poly.pdbx_strand_id
1 'polypeptide(L)'
;PSGLLAFLESTEAPPATALEEERVDERDNLQLVQQTVKQRAPHWEALERQVKYVEKHLEHYAALALQHWAQKTGRGAPNASGQGKEARERPVVLRRRRERLKSTANWPLFYYQFHRDHALPNLIWNHTTREELRNALESELRAFMCDREAAGNTLTSWNHAELEVHYQCLQNEVKIGDYYLRILLEQRDNDDSPIRKSYEFFNDLYHRFLSTPKVEMKCMCLQAMSIVYGRYFEDIGPFADTKYIVQMLDRTCDRMERDRLVQFLSKLILHRRNVSEILEWNGIRILVELMTLAHLHTSRATVPAQSNVIEGPAQQQGGGDREWYYNLEQGDKVQRMGPVSFQQVSSVVVFHVNYDNY
;
A
#
# COMPACT_ATOMS: atom_id res chain seq x y z
N PRO A 1 -1.23 -11.98 2.59
CA PRO A 1 -1.08 -10.76 1.76
C PRO A 1 0.40 -10.50 1.40
N SER A 2 0.68 -10.08 0.16
CA SER A 2 2.05 -9.97 -0.39
C SER A 2 2.94 -8.99 0.39
N GLY A 3 2.39 -7.90 0.92
CA GLY A 3 3.16 -6.95 1.74
C GLY A 3 3.71 -7.55 3.04
N LEU A 4 3.00 -8.49 3.67
CA LEU A 4 3.54 -9.18 4.85
C LEU A 4 4.60 -10.23 4.49
N LEU A 5 4.48 -10.83 3.30
CA LEU A 5 5.47 -11.81 2.81
C LEU A 5 6.82 -11.14 2.49
N ALA A 6 6.80 -9.87 2.08
CA ALA A 6 8.03 -9.10 1.89
C ALA A 6 8.90 -9.05 3.15
N PHE A 7 8.29 -9.04 4.35
CA PHE A 7 9.04 -9.09 5.61
C PHE A 7 9.62 -10.47 5.92
N LEU A 8 8.98 -11.56 5.47
CA LEU A 8 9.54 -12.92 5.58
C LEU A 8 10.76 -13.12 4.68
N GLU A 9 10.78 -12.46 3.52
CA GLU A 9 11.88 -12.49 2.56
C GLU A 9 13.01 -11.52 2.92
N SER A 10 12.77 -10.57 3.82
CA SER A 10 13.75 -9.58 4.24
C SER A 10 14.81 -10.19 5.18
N THR A 11 16.05 -9.74 5.01
CA THR A 11 17.23 -10.18 5.77
C THR A 11 17.45 -9.38 7.06
N GLU A 12 16.56 -8.43 7.39
CA GLU A 12 16.69 -7.55 8.54
C GLU A 12 16.41 -8.28 9.86
N ALA A 13 17.23 -8.03 10.87
CA ALA A 13 16.99 -8.60 12.20
C ALA A 13 15.85 -7.84 12.91
N PRO A 14 14.97 -8.55 13.65
CA PRO A 14 13.97 -7.88 14.47
C PRO A 14 14.63 -7.01 15.56
N PRO A 15 13.98 -5.93 16.02
CA PRO A 15 14.49 -5.10 17.11
C PRO A 15 14.74 -5.95 18.37
N ALA A 16 15.81 -5.65 19.10
CA ALA A 16 16.29 -6.45 20.23
C ALA A 16 15.21 -6.72 21.32
N THR A 17 14.24 -5.82 21.47
CA THR A 17 13.12 -5.96 22.42
C THR A 17 12.17 -7.10 22.09
N ALA A 18 11.97 -7.43 20.81
CA ALA A 18 11.07 -8.52 20.40
C ALA A 18 11.68 -9.91 20.64
N LEU A 19 13.01 -10.01 20.51
CA LEU A 19 13.77 -11.22 20.84
C LEU A 19 13.76 -11.51 22.35
N GLU A 20 13.62 -10.47 23.18
CA GLU A 20 13.49 -10.61 24.63
C GLU A 20 12.10 -11.13 25.03
N GLU A 21 11.02 -10.66 24.38
CA GLU A 21 9.66 -11.15 24.63
C GLU A 21 9.48 -12.62 24.21
N GLU A 22 9.99 -13.04 23.04
CA GLU A 22 9.92 -14.46 22.62
C GLU A 22 10.73 -15.40 23.52
N ARG A 23 11.86 -14.93 24.09
CA ARG A 23 12.65 -15.72 25.05
C ARG A 23 11.91 -16.02 26.35
N VAL A 24 10.87 -15.26 26.68
CA VAL A 24 10.07 -15.49 27.89
C VAL A 24 9.09 -16.66 27.70
N ASP A 25 8.71 -16.99 26.46
CA ASP A 25 7.70 -18.00 26.13
C ASP A 25 8.25 -19.39 25.76
N GLU A 26 9.58 -19.60 25.82
CA GLU A 26 10.12 -20.95 25.78
C GLU A 26 9.67 -21.71 27.04
N ARG A 27 8.53 -22.39 26.95
CA ARG A 27 8.09 -23.36 27.95
C ARG A 27 9.20 -24.37 28.16
N ASP A 28 9.87 -24.22 29.30
CA ASP A 28 10.96 -25.08 29.72
C ASP A 28 10.37 -26.45 30.05
N ASN A 29 10.22 -27.28 29.01
CA ASN A 29 9.66 -28.62 29.11
C ASN A 29 10.46 -29.45 30.13
N LEU A 30 11.72 -29.11 30.35
CA LEU A 30 12.59 -29.74 31.33
C LEU A 30 12.15 -29.40 32.77
N GLN A 31 11.77 -28.15 33.05
CA GLN A 31 11.18 -27.75 34.33
C GLN A 31 9.80 -28.35 34.55
N LEU A 32 8.94 -28.41 33.51
CA LEU A 32 7.63 -29.07 33.61
C LEU A 32 7.76 -30.57 33.87
N VAL A 33 8.75 -31.23 33.26
CA VAL A 33 9.07 -32.64 33.54
C VAL A 33 9.62 -32.79 34.96
N GLN A 34 10.53 -31.92 35.40
CA GLN A 34 11.09 -31.97 36.76
C GLN A 34 10.02 -31.70 37.84
N GLN A 35 9.07 -30.79 37.59
CA GLN A 35 7.95 -30.52 38.50
C GLN A 35 6.90 -31.63 38.52
N THR A 36 6.75 -32.41 37.43
CA THR A 36 5.86 -33.58 37.38
C THR A 36 6.48 -34.84 37.98
N VAL A 37 7.81 -34.89 38.18
CA VAL A 37 8.46 -35.92 39.01
C VAL A 37 8.21 -35.60 40.49
N LYS A 38 7.03 -35.99 40.99
CA LYS A 38 6.81 -36.09 42.45
C LYS A 38 7.83 -37.08 43.04
N GLN A 39 8.29 -36.82 44.28
CA GLN A 39 9.10 -37.77 45.04
C GLN A 39 8.38 -39.12 45.09
N ARG A 40 8.95 -40.12 44.40
CA ARG A 40 8.38 -41.46 44.32
C ARG A 40 8.54 -42.15 45.68
N ALA A 41 7.49 -42.81 46.14
CA ALA A 41 7.53 -43.57 47.38
C ALA A 41 8.60 -44.69 47.31
N PRO A 42 9.30 -45.01 48.42
CA PRO A 42 10.48 -45.90 48.42
C PRO A 42 10.20 -47.34 47.97
N HIS A 43 8.94 -47.78 47.95
CA HIS A 43 8.56 -49.10 47.43
C HIS A 43 8.69 -49.22 45.90
N TRP A 44 8.64 -48.10 45.16
CA TRP A 44 8.84 -48.09 43.71
C TRP A 44 10.31 -48.33 43.32
N GLU A 45 11.27 -47.95 44.15
CA GLU A 45 12.69 -48.26 43.90
C GLU A 45 12.97 -49.76 44.00
N ALA A 46 12.31 -50.45 44.94
CA ALA A 46 12.43 -51.91 45.07
C ALA A 46 11.84 -52.63 43.84
N LEU A 47 10.70 -52.15 43.33
CA LEU A 47 10.08 -52.66 42.11
C LEU A 47 10.94 -52.38 40.87
N GLU A 48 11.55 -51.20 40.73
CA GLU A 48 12.45 -50.89 39.62
C GLU A 48 13.71 -51.77 39.63
N ARG A 49 14.26 -52.08 40.81
CA ARG A 49 15.38 -53.03 40.91
C ARG A 49 14.97 -54.42 40.44
N GLN A 50 13.76 -54.85 40.76
CA GLN A 50 13.22 -56.12 40.26
C GLN A 50 12.97 -56.09 38.75
N VAL A 51 12.41 -55.01 38.21
CA VAL A 51 12.19 -54.84 36.76
C VAL A 51 13.52 -54.80 36.01
N LYS A 52 14.54 -54.07 36.50
CA LYS A 52 15.89 -54.07 35.92
C LYS A 52 16.56 -55.44 35.98
N TYR A 53 16.29 -56.22 37.03
CA TYR A 53 16.78 -57.59 37.12
C TYR A 53 16.12 -58.50 36.08
N VAL A 54 14.80 -58.37 35.90
CA VAL A 54 14.04 -59.10 34.88
C VAL A 54 14.45 -58.66 33.47
N GLU A 55 14.70 -57.37 33.26
CA GLU A 55 15.19 -56.81 32.00
C GLU A 55 16.59 -57.36 31.67
N LYS A 56 17.53 -57.35 32.62
CA LYS A 56 18.84 -57.97 32.43
C LYS A 56 18.76 -59.47 32.16
N HIS A 57 17.82 -60.19 32.80
CA HIS A 57 17.57 -61.59 32.51
C HIS A 57 17.02 -61.78 31.10
N LEU A 58 16.04 -60.98 30.70
CA LEU A 58 15.49 -60.98 29.34
C LEU A 58 16.56 -60.66 28.30
N GLU A 59 17.42 -59.68 28.56
CA GLU A 59 18.57 -59.34 27.70
C GLU A 59 19.57 -60.49 27.63
N HIS A 60 19.85 -61.15 28.76
CA HIS A 60 20.74 -62.31 28.80
C HIS A 60 20.18 -63.49 28.00
N TYR A 61 18.90 -63.83 28.19
CA TYR A 61 18.24 -64.90 27.44
C TYR A 61 18.03 -64.53 25.96
N ALA A 62 17.77 -63.27 25.64
CA ALA A 62 17.70 -62.78 24.26
C ALA A 62 19.06 -62.85 23.57
N ALA A 63 20.14 -62.48 24.25
CA ALA A 63 21.51 -62.63 23.75
C ALA A 63 21.89 -64.11 23.54
N LEU A 64 21.49 -64.99 24.48
CA LEU A 64 21.68 -66.44 24.34
C LEU A 64 20.88 -66.98 23.14
N ALA A 65 19.63 -66.57 22.98
CA ALA A 65 18.77 -66.97 21.87
C ALA A 65 19.34 -66.48 20.52
N LEU A 66 19.87 -65.26 20.46
CA LEU A 66 20.54 -64.70 19.27
C LEU A 66 21.86 -65.44 18.97
N GLN A 67 22.65 -65.82 19.97
CA GLN A 67 23.84 -66.66 19.77
C GLN A 67 23.48 -68.06 19.26
N HIS A 68 22.44 -68.70 19.81
CA HIS A 68 21.97 -70.00 19.33
C HIS A 68 21.37 -69.92 17.93
N TRP A 69 20.69 -68.81 17.61
CA TRP A 69 20.20 -68.54 16.25
C TRP A 69 21.37 -68.35 15.27
N ALA A 70 22.38 -67.56 15.64
CA ALA A 70 23.59 -67.33 14.84
C ALA A 70 24.44 -68.60 14.64
N GLN A 71 24.52 -69.48 15.64
CA GLN A 71 25.19 -70.78 15.50
C GLN A 71 24.40 -71.75 14.61
N LYS A 72 23.07 -71.65 14.60
CA LYS A 72 22.19 -72.49 13.78
C LYS A 72 22.13 -72.04 12.31
N THR A 73 22.37 -70.75 12.04
CA THR A 73 22.53 -70.21 10.67
C THR A 73 23.96 -70.25 10.16
N GLY A 74 24.97 -70.42 11.03
CA GLY A 74 26.39 -70.37 10.70
C GLY A 74 27.11 -71.70 10.40
N ARG A 75 26.44 -72.86 10.42
CA ARG A 75 27.07 -74.16 10.08
C ARG A 75 26.16 -75.07 9.24
N GLY A 76 26.41 -75.08 7.93
CA GLY A 76 25.84 -75.99 6.92
C GLY A 76 25.76 -75.31 5.54
N ALA A 77 26.88 -75.12 4.84
CA ALA A 77 27.43 -76.00 3.78
C ALA A 77 26.79 -75.81 2.38
N PRO A 78 27.57 -75.86 1.27
CA PRO A 78 27.07 -75.65 -0.08
C PRO A 78 26.34 -76.90 -0.61
N ASN A 79 25.42 -76.66 -1.54
CA ASN A 79 24.68 -77.58 -2.41
C ASN A 79 23.30 -78.10 -1.96
N ALA A 80 22.44 -78.18 -2.98
CA ALA A 80 21.14 -78.86 -3.11
C ALA A 80 19.87 -78.05 -2.80
N SER A 81 19.37 -77.42 -3.86
CA SER A 81 17.99 -77.51 -4.39
C SER A 81 16.82 -77.72 -3.41
N GLY A 82 15.87 -76.78 -3.43
CA GLY A 82 14.47 -77.06 -3.11
C GLY A 82 13.81 -76.03 -2.19
N GLN A 83 13.14 -75.06 -2.81
CA GLN A 83 11.94 -74.34 -2.33
C GLN A 83 11.74 -74.21 -0.81
N GLY A 84 11.93 -73.01 -0.27
CA GLY A 84 11.46 -72.71 1.08
C GLY A 84 11.92 -71.37 1.64
N LYS A 85 11.16 -70.32 1.33
CA LYS A 85 11.14 -69.02 2.04
C LYS A 85 12.46 -68.24 1.98
N GLU A 86 12.62 -67.48 0.89
CA GLU A 86 13.25 -66.17 0.98
C GLU A 86 12.52 -65.39 2.09
N ALA A 87 13.10 -65.38 3.29
CA ALA A 87 12.94 -64.25 4.18
C ALA A 87 13.58 -63.08 3.43
N ARG A 88 12.79 -62.45 2.56
CA ARG A 88 13.09 -61.14 1.99
C ARG A 88 13.43 -60.28 3.18
N GLU A 89 14.71 -60.06 3.39
CA GLU A 89 15.24 -58.90 4.08
C GLU A 89 14.64 -57.72 3.33
N ARG A 90 13.42 -57.33 3.73
CA ARG A 90 12.90 -56.03 3.38
C ARG A 90 13.98 -55.11 3.95
N PRO A 91 14.72 -54.37 3.11
CA PRO A 91 15.72 -53.47 3.64
C PRO A 91 15.00 -52.67 4.71
N VAL A 92 15.54 -52.64 5.93
CA VAL A 92 15.04 -51.75 6.96
C VAL A 92 15.22 -50.37 6.37
N VAL A 93 14.16 -49.88 5.71
CA VAL A 93 14.09 -48.51 5.26
C VAL A 93 13.97 -47.77 6.56
N LEU A 94 15.12 -47.34 7.09
CA LEU A 94 15.18 -46.29 8.08
C LEU A 94 14.36 -45.17 7.48
N ARG A 95 13.12 -45.03 7.97
CA ARG A 95 12.19 -44.00 7.56
C ARG A 95 13.00 -42.72 7.64
N ARG A 96 13.26 -42.08 6.49
CA ARG A 96 14.12 -40.90 6.39
C ARG A 96 13.76 -40.03 7.58
N ARG A 97 14.70 -39.87 8.53
CA ARG A 97 14.44 -39.12 9.76
C ARG A 97 13.80 -37.82 9.29
N ARG A 98 12.64 -37.44 9.85
CA ARG A 98 11.99 -36.16 9.48
C ARG A 98 13.04 -35.07 9.68
N GLU A 99 13.72 -34.71 8.60
CA GLU A 99 14.58 -33.55 8.54
C GLU A 99 13.59 -32.41 8.69
N ARG A 100 13.56 -31.82 9.88
CA ARG A 100 12.90 -30.55 10.06
C ARG A 100 13.69 -29.60 9.16
N LEU A 101 13.21 -29.39 7.94
CA LEU A 101 13.70 -28.35 7.06
C LEU A 101 13.56 -27.07 7.88
N LYS A 102 14.68 -26.58 8.42
CA LYS A 102 14.66 -25.32 9.16
C LYS A 102 14.31 -24.28 8.12
N SER A 103 13.14 -23.68 8.28
CA SER A 103 12.67 -22.62 7.39
C SER A 103 13.76 -21.55 7.32
N THR A 104 14.21 -21.24 6.12
CA THR A 104 15.19 -20.16 5.85
C THR A 104 14.57 -18.77 5.94
N ALA A 105 13.27 -18.70 6.27
CA ALA A 105 12.48 -17.48 6.31
C ALA A 105 12.57 -16.80 7.68
N ASN A 106 12.47 -15.47 7.68
CA ASN A 106 12.59 -14.64 8.86
C ASN A 106 11.27 -14.57 9.65
N TRP A 107 10.92 -15.68 10.29
CA TRP A 107 9.72 -15.78 11.13
C TRP A 107 9.68 -14.80 12.30
N PRO A 108 10.79 -14.52 13.02
CA PRO A 108 10.78 -13.57 14.13
C PRO A 108 10.38 -12.15 13.70
N LEU A 109 10.94 -11.65 12.59
CA LEU A 109 10.57 -10.34 12.07
C LEU A 109 9.11 -10.32 11.59
N PHE A 110 8.66 -11.39 10.94
CA PHE A 110 7.28 -11.50 10.51
C PHE A 110 6.31 -11.41 11.69
N TYR A 111 6.51 -12.18 12.77
CA TYR A 111 5.63 -12.14 13.93
C TYR A 111 5.65 -10.78 14.63
N TYR A 112 6.81 -10.14 14.70
CA TYR A 112 6.91 -8.78 15.22
C TYR A 112 6.09 -7.79 14.39
N GLN A 113 6.25 -7.81 13.07
CA GLN A 113 5.50 -6.95 12.17
C GLN A 113 4.01 -7.32 12.12
N PHE A 114 3.66 -8.59 12.32
CA PHE A 114 2.28 -9.07 12.31
C PHE A 114 1.42 -8.45 13.42
N HIS A 115 2.01 -8.11 14.57
CA HIS A 115 1.30 -7.47 15.67
C HIS A 115 1.13 -5.96 15.51
N ARG A 116 1.83 -5.35 14.55
CA ARG A 116 1.77 -3.92 14.25
C ARG A 116 0.72 -3.64 13.20
N ASP A 117 0.19 -2.42 13.24
CA ASP A 117 -0.69 -1.94 12.18
C ASP A 117 0.15 -1.40 11.02
N HIS A 118 -0.20 -1.81 9.79
CA HIS A 118 0.45 -1.40 8.55
C HIS A 118 -0.58 -0.82 7.58
N ALA A 119 -0.22 0.31 6.99
CA ALA A 119 -0.97 0.94 5.90
C ALA A 119 -0.02 1.17 4.71
N LEU A 120 0.26 0.09 3.99
CA LEU A 120 1.08 0.10 2.78
C LEU A 120 0.19 -0.05 1.54
N PRO A 121 0.62 0.41 0.36
CA PRO A 121 -0.16 0.26 -0.86
C PRO A 121 -0.49 -1.19 -1.18
N ASN A 122 0.36 -2.14 -0.82
CA ASN A 122 0.17 -3.58 -1.01
C ASN A 122 -0.37 -4.33 0.23
N LEU A 123 -0.64 -3.62 1.33
CA LEU A 123 -1.07 -4.23 2.59
C LEU A 123 -1.83 -3.23 3.46
N ILE A 124 -3.10 -3.55 3.72
CA ILE A 124 -3.86 -2.99 4.83
C ILE A 124 -3.89 -4.03 5.93
N TRP A 125 -3.21 -3.74 7.04
CA TRP A 125 -3.15 -4.61 8.21
C TRP A 125 -3.49 -3.80 9.45
N ASN A 126 -4.66 -4.06 10.00
CA ASN A 126 -5.20 -3.37 11.17
C ASN A 126 -5.75 -4.41 12.16
N HIS A 127 -6.27 -3.94 13.29
CA HIS A 127 -6.90 -4.85 14.26
C HIS A 127 -8.09 -5.64 13.67
N THR A 128 -8.91 -5.03 12.82
CA THR A 128 -10.10 -5.70 12.26
C THR A 128 -9.76 -6.78 11.25
N THR A 129 -8.79 -6.54 10.35
CA THR A 129 -8.29 -7.53 9.37
C THR A 129 -7.61 -8.70 10.08
N ARG A 130 -6.87 -8.43 11.18
CA ARG A 130 -6.34 -9.49 12.06
C ARG A 130 -7.44 -10.37 12.64
N GLU A 131 -8.50 -9.74 13.16
CA GLU A 131 -9.61 -10.45 13.77
C GLU A 131 -10.45 -11.21 12.73
N GLU A 132 -10.65 -10.67 11.53
CA GLU A 132 -11.31 -11.39 10.43
C GLU A 132 -10.49 -12.61 9.98
N LEU A 133 -9.16 -12.49 9.89
CA LEU A 133 -8.29 -13.65 9.61
C LEU A 133 -8.39 -14.70 10.72
N ARG A 134 -8.37 -14.26 11.99
CA ARG A 134 -8.50 -15.15 13.14
C ARG A 134 -9.83 -15.90 13.10
N ASN A 135 -10.93 -15.19 12.90
CA ASN A 135 -12.27 -15.78 12.83
C ASN A 135 -12.41 -16.76 11.65
N ALA A 136 -11.84 -16.44 10.49
CA ALA A 136 -11.80 -17.35 9.34
C ALA A 136 -11.04 -18.64 9.67
N LEU A 137 -9.85 -18.53 10.27
CA LEU A 137 -9.04 -19.68 10.68
C LEU A 137 -9.71 -20.51 11.77
N GLU A 138 -10.34 -19.89 12.77
CA GLU A 138 -11.09 -20.60 13.82
C GLU A 138 -12.31 -21.33 13.24
N SER A 139 -13.01 -20.76 12.26
CA SER A 139 -14.11 -21.42 11.55
C SER A 139 -13.62 -22.62 10.75
N GLU A 140 -12.52 -22.46 10.01
CA GLU A 140 -11.90 -23.53 9.22
C GLU A 140 -11.36 -24.67 10.09
N LEU A 141 -10.75 -24.33 11.23
CA LEU A 141 -10.32 -25.33 12.20
C LEU A 141 -11.52 -26.11 12.74
N ARG A 142 -12.63 -25.41 13.03
CA ARG A 142 -13.87 -26.06 13.50
C ARG A 142 -14.45 -26.97 12.43
N ALA A 143 -14.52 -26.51 11.18
CA ALA A 143 -14.98 -27.31 10.04
C ALA A 143 -14.10 -28.55 9.84
N PHE A 144 -12.78 -28.37 9.82
CA PHE A 144 -11.82 -29.45 9.70
C PHE A 144 -11.93 -30.47 10.86
N MET A 145 -12.17 -30.01 12.08
CA MET A 145 -12.38 -30.89 13.22
C MET A 145 -13.66 -31.72 13.06
N CYS A 146 -14.78 -31.11 12.66
CA CYS A 146 -16.02 -31.81 12.36
C CYS A 146 -15.83 -32.86 11.25
N ASP A 147 -15.15 -32.50 10.16
CA ASP A 147 -14.90 -33.41 9.04
C ASP A 147 -13.99 -34.57 9.43
N ARG A 148 -12.99 -34.31 10.27
CA ARG A 148 -12.11 -35.35 10.82
C ARG A 148 -12.87 -36.31 11.73
N GLU A 149 -13.77 -35.80 12.57
CA GLU A 149 -14.64 -36.63 13.42
C GLU A 149 -15.59 -37.48 12.58
N ALA A 150 -16.17 -36.91 11.51
CA ALA A 150 -17.03 -37.63 10.57
C ALA A 150 -16.29 -38.71 9.75
N ALA A 151 -15.04 -38.44 9.37
CA ALA A 151 -14.22 -39.36 8.55
C ALA A 151 -13.64 -40.55 9.33
N GLY A 152 -13.76 -40.56 10.67
CA GLY A 152 -13.36 -41.65 11.54
C GLY A 152 -11.85 -41.97 11.46
N ASN A 153 -11.51 -43.12 10.85
CA ASN A 153 -10.13 -43.61 10.76
C ASN A 153 -9.42 -43.23 9.43
N THR A 154 -10.08 -42.42 8.61
CA THR A 154 -9.50 -41.95 7.34
C THR A 154 -8.48 -40.85 7.63
N LEU A 155 -7.34 -40.87 6.94
CA LEU A 155 -6.32 -39.84 7.08
C LEU A 155 -6.81 -38.54 6.43
N THR A 156 -7.43 -37.66 7.23
CA THR A 156 -7.84 -36.33 6.78
C THR A 156 -6.70 -35.34 6.97
N SER A 157 -6.30 -34.68 5.88
CA SER A 157 -5.32 -33.59 5.88
C SER A 157 -5.99 -32.27 5.52
N TRP A 158 -5.57 -31.17 6.13
CA TRP A 158 -6.12 -29.85 5.84
C TRP A 158 -5.62 -29.33 4.47
N ASN A 159 -6.55 -28.88 3.63
CA ASN A 159 -6.23 -28.26 2.35
C ASN A 159 -6.02 -26.75 2.51
N HIS A 160 -4.80 -26.36 2.82
CA HIS A 160 -4.43 -24.95 2.98
C HIS A 160 -4.44 -24.15 1.67
N ALA A 161 -4.44 -24.80 0.51
CA ALA A 161 -4.38 -24.12 -0.79
C ALA A 161 -5.74 -23.54 -1.22
N GLU A 162 -6.84 -24.09 -0.71
CA GLU A 162 -8.20 -23.63 -0.97
C GLU A 162 -8.68 -22.55 0.02
N LEU A 163 -7.89 -22.28 1.07
CA LEU A 163 -8.25 -21.27 2.05
C LEU A 163 -8.15 -19.87 1.42
N GLU A 164 -9.29 -19.25 1.16
CA GLU A 164 -9.40 -17.86 0.75
C GLU A 164 -10.17 -17.03 1.77
N VAL A 165 -9.49 -16.08 2.40
CA VAL A 165 -10.08 -15.20 3.41
C VAL A 165 -10.67 -13.97 2.73
N HIS A 166 -11.99 -13.83 2.84
CA HIS A 166 -12.74 -12.71 2.30
C HIS A 166 -12.89 -11.62 3.36
N TYR A 167 -12.09 -10.56 3.25
CA TYR A 167 -12.11 -9.45 4.20
C TYR A 167 -13.31 -8.52 3.96
N GLN A 168 -14.26 -8.50 4.91
CA GLN A 168 -15.47 -7.68 4.81
C GLN A 168 -15.14 -6.21 5.03
N CYS A 169 -14.24 -5.92 5.97
CA CYS A 169 -13.78 -4.56 6.26
C CYS A 169 -13.09 -3.86 5.08
N LEU A 170 -12.61 -4.60 4.08
CA LEU A 170 -11.92 -4.06 2.90
C LEU A 170 -12.80 -3.96 1.65
N GLN A 171 -14.09 -4.32 1.71
CA GLN A 171 -14.95 -4.34 0.52
C GLN A 171 -15.17 -2.97 -0.13
N ASN A 172 -15.15 -1.91 0.70
CA ASN A 172 -15.30 -0.54 0.22
C ASN A 172 -14.00 0.03 -0.34
N GLU A 173 -12.86 -0.63 -0.10
CA GLU A 173 -11.56 -0.19 -0.61
C GLU A 173 -11.40 -0.59 -2.07
N VAL A 174 -10.89 0.35 -2.87
CA VAL A 174 -10.64 0.12 -4.28
C VAL A 174 -9.30 -0.59 -4.44
N LYS A 175 -9.34 -1.91 -4.64
CA LYS A 175 -8.17 -2.73 -4.95
C LYS A 175 -8.03 -2.91 -6.47
N ILE A 176 -6.82 -2.68 -6.99
CA ILE A 176 -6.46 -2.90 -8.40
C ILE A 176 -5.16 -3.71 -8.40
N GLY A 177 -5.19 -4.90 -9.02
CA GLY A 177 -4.12 -5.88 -8.86
C GLY A 177 -3.89 -6.19 -7.38
N ASP A 178 -2.66 -6.01 -6.90
CA ASP A 178 -2.28 -6.19 -5.50
C ASP A 178 -2.28 -4.91 -4.65
N TYR A 179 -2.69 -3.77 -5.23
CA TYR A 179 -2.54 -2.46 -4.60
C TYR A 179 -3.89 -1.80 -4.25
N TYR A 180 -3.92 -1.15 -3.10
CA TYR A 180 -5.03 -0.32 -2.63
C TYR A 180 -4.86 1.11 -3.11
N LEU A 181 -5.80 1.57 -3.94
CA LEU A 181 -5.70 2.83 -4.66
C LEU A 181 -5.62 4.03 -3.72
N ARG A 182 -6.41 4.04 -2.65
CA ARG A 182 -6.46 5.13 -1.68
C ARG A 182 -5.09 5.41 -1.05
N ILE A 183 -4.43 4.36 -0.55
CA ILE A 183 -3.12 4.48 0.10
C ILE A 183 -2.05 4.88 -0.92
N LEU A 184 -2.13 4.34 -2.14
CA LEU A 184 -1.23 4.74 -3.23
C LEU A 184 -1.35 6.23 -3.57
N LEU A 185 -2.57 6.78 -3.55
CA LEU A 185 -2.81 8.20 -3.80
C LEU A 185 -2.37 9.10 -2.63
N GLU A 186 -2.50 8.63 -1.38
CA GLU A 186 -2.04 9.34 -0.18
C GLU A 186 -0.50 9.42 -0.12
N GLN A 187 0.21 8.39 -0.60
CA GLN A 187 1.67 8.31 -0.57
C GLN A 187 2.37 8.90 -1.82
N ARG A 188 1.75 9.90 -2.46
CA ARG A 188 2.22 10.48 -3.73
C ARG A 188 3.67 10.97 -3.73
N ASP A 189 4.23 11.28 -2.56
CA ASP A 189 5.56 11.87 -2.39
C ASP A 189 6.62 10.87 -1.86
N ASN A 190 6.26 9.61 -1.62
CA ASN A 190 7.24 8.61 -1.17
C ASN A 190 8.00 8.03 -2.37
N ASP A 191 9.33 8.19 -2.37
CA ASP A 191 10.24 7.74 -3.44
C ASP A 191 10.36 6.22 -3.49
N ASP A 192 10.18 5.54 -2.35
CA ASP A 192 10.11 4.07 -2.30
C ASP A 192 8.80 3.61 -2.91
N SER A 193 8.86 3.34 -4.21
CA SER A 193 7.72 2.91 -4.99
C SER A 193 7.59 1.39 -4.89
N PRO A 194 6.56 0.85 -4.21
CA PRO A 194 6.41 -0.60 -3.98
C PRO A 194 5.97 -1.37 -5.24
N ILE A 195 5.90 -0.71 -6.40
CA ILE A 195 5.31 -1.24 -7.62
C ILE A 195 6.38 -2.04 -8.37
N ARG A 196 6.36 -3.37 -8.19
CA ARG A 196 7.32 -4.29 -8.84
C ARG A 196 6.99 -4.61 -10.30
N LYS A 197 5.71 -4.46 -10.70
CA LYS A 197 5.20 -4.75 -12.05
C LYS A 197 4.44 -3.55 -12.61
N SER A 198 5.17 -2.47 -12.87
CA SER A 198 4.64 -1.17 -13.30
C SER A 198 3.76 -1.26 -14.56
N TYR A 199 4.15 -2.07 -15.55
CA TYR A 199 3.38 -2.25 -16.80
C TYR A 199 2.03 -2.97 -16.58
N GLU A 200 2.04 -4.14 -15.93
CA GLU A 200 0.81 -4.91 -15.65
C GLU A 200 -0.17 -4.07 -14.82
N PHE A 201 0.32 -3.44 -13.76
CA PHE A 201 -0.51 -2.60 -12.89
C PHE A 201 -1.09 -1.38 -13.61
N PHE A 202 -0.30 -0.74 -14.48
CA PHE A 202 -0.80 0.37 -15.29
C PHE A 202 -1.91 -0.06 -16.26
N ASN A 203 -1.80 -1.23 -16.86
CA ASN A 203 -2.86 -1.78 -17.71
C ASN A 203 -4.12 -2.12 -16.91
N ASP A 204 -3.98 -2.72 -15.73
CA ASP A 204 -5.11 -3.02 -14.85
C ASP A 204 -5.85 -1.73 -14.41
N LEU A 205 -5.09 -0.68 -14.09
CA LEU A 205 -5.62 0.66 -13.80
C LEU A 205 -6.41 1.21 -14.99
N TYR A 206 -5.86 1.10 -16.19
CA TYR A 206 -6.50 1.59 -17.40
C TYR A 206 -7.78 0.81 -17.73
N HIS A 207 -7.76 -0.51 -17.63
CA HIS A 207 -8.96 -1.33 -17.80
C HIS A 207 -10.05 -0.97 -16.80
N ARG A 208 -9.68 -0.77 -15.52
CA ARG A 208 -10.62 -0.34 -14.49
C ARG A 208 -11.22 1.04 -14.81
N PHE A 209 -10.40 1.96 -15.29
CA PHE A 209 -10.83 3.28 -15.75
C PHE A 209 -11.87 3.19 -16.88
N LEU A 210 -11.63 2.35 -17.89
CA LEU A 210 -12.55 2.16 -19.01
C LEU A 210 -13.88 1.52 -18.58
N SER A 211 -13.84 0.58 -17.63
CA SER A 211 -15.04 -0.14 -17.18
C SER A 211 -15.91 0.63 -16.18
N THR A 212 -15.39 1.69 -15.56
CA THR A 212 -16.12 2.34 -14.46
C THR A 212 -17.03 3.46 -14.95
N PRO A 213 -18.35 3.42 -14.69
CA PRO A 213 -19.27 4.48 -15.09
C PRO A 213 -19.25 5.70 -14.15
N LYS A 214 -18.80 5.53 -12.89
CA LYS A 214 -18.77 6.59 -11.88
C LYS A 214 -17.59 7.54 -12.12
N VAL A 215 -17.88 8.84 -12.25
CA VAL A 215 -16.87 9.89 -12.54
C VAL A 215 -15.81 9.97 -11.44
N GLU A 216 -16.19 9.90 -10.17
CA GLU A 216 -15.25 9.94 -9.03
C GLU A 216 -14.20 8.83 -9.12
N MET A 217 -14.64 7.62 -9.42
CA MET A 217 -13.77 6.46 -9.59
C MET A 217 -12.86 6.59 -10.82
N LYS A 218 -13.39 7.10 -11.94
CA LYS A 218 -12.58 7.42 -13.12
C LYS A 218 -11.49 8.42 -12.78
N CYS A 219 -11.83 9.47 -12.03
CA CYS A 219 -10.89 10.50 -11.60
C CYS A 219 -9.80 9.92 -10.69
N MET A 220 -10.15 9.03 -9.75
CA MET A 220 -9.17 8.32 -8.93
C MET A 220 -8.24 7.44 -9.76
N CYS A 221 -8.77 6.70 -10.74
CA CYS A 221 -7.96 5.87 -11.64
C CYS A 221 -7.02 6.74 -12.49
N LEU A 222 -7.51 7.83 -13.09
CA LEU A 222 -6.69 8.78 -13.85
C LEU A 222 -5.59 9.41 -13.00
N GLN A 223 -5.90 9.77 -11.76
CA GLN A 223 -4.91 10.30 -10.83
C GLN A 223 -3.82 9.27 -10.55
N ALA A 224 -4.19 8.02 -10.28
CA ALA A 224 -3.23 6.95 -10.04
C ALA A 224 -2.41 6.62 -11.29
N MET A 225 -3.03 6.54 -12.46
CA MET A 225 -2.34 6.40 -13.74
C MET A 225 -1.33 7.52 -13.97
N SER A 226 -1.66 8.76 -13.60
CA SER A 226 -0.74 9.90 -13.68
C SER A 226 0.49 9.74 -12.78
N ILE A 227 0.31 9.22 -11.56
CA ILE A 227 1.41 8.96 -10.63
C ILE A 227 2.29 7.83 -11.15
N VAL A 228 1.68 6.70 -11.53
CA VAL A 228 2.40 5.51 -12.00
C VAL A 228 3.15 5.81 -13.30
N TYR A 229 2.50 6.43 -14.29
CA TYR A 229 3.17 6.82 -15.52
C TYR A 229 4.26 7.85 -15.27
N GLY A 230 4.02 8.83 -14.40
CA GLY A 230 5.03 9.83 -14.05
C GLY A 230 6.31 9.24 -13.45
N ARG A 231 6.22 8.12 -12.73
CA ARG A 231 7.36 7.43 -12.12
C ARG A 231 8.00 6.38 -13.03
N TYR A 232 7.21 5.69 -13.85
CA TYR A 232 7.62 4.51 -14.61
C TYR A 232 7.39 4.64 -16.12
N PHE A 233 7.42 5.85 -16.69
CA PHE A 233 7.17 6.04 -18.12
C PHE A 233 8.19 5.32 -19.02
N GLU A 234 9.42 5.08 -18.53
CA GLU A 234 10.44 4.33 -19.26
C GLU A 234 10.10 2.84 -19.37
N ASP A 235 9.67 2.23 -18.26
CA ASP A 235 9.27 0.81 -18.22
C ASP A 235 7.95 0.55 -18.96
N ILE A 236 6.99 1.47 -18.82
CA ILE A 236 5.66 1.35 -19.45
C ILE A 236 5.76 1.64 -20.95
N GLY A 237 6.58 2.64 -21.32
CA GLY A 237 6.77 3.07 -22.69
C GLY A 237 5.60 3.90 -23.25
N PRO A 238 5.41 3.89 -24.59
CA PRO A 238 4.39 4.70 -25.24
C PRO A 238 2.97 4.21 -24.91
N PHE A 239 2.08 5.15 -24.64
CA PHE A 239 0.69 4.85 -24.34
C PHE A 239 -0.13 4.77 -25.63
N ALA A 240 -0.62 3.56 -25.95
CA ALA A 240 -1.31 3.29 -27.21
C ALA A 240 -2.59 4.13 -27.39
N ASP A 241 -3.32 4.40 -26.31
CA ASP A 241 -4.61 5.08 -26.35
C ASP A 241 -4.51 6.59 -26.07
N THR A 242 -3.35 7.20 -26.37
CA THR A 242 -3.15 8.66 -26.21
C THR A 242 -4.22 9.45 -26.98
N LYS A 243 -4.57 9.01 -28.20
CA LYS A 243 -5.68 9.56 -28.98
C LYS A 243 -7.00 9.57 -28.22
N TYR A 244 -7.34 8.47 -27.57
CA TYR A 244 -8.60 8.34 -26.84
C TYR A 244 -8.68 9.34 -25.68
N ILE A 245 -7.58 9.53 -24.95
CA ILE A 245 -7.50 10.51 -23.85
C ILE A 245 -7.69 11.94 -24.36
N VAL A 246 -7.07 12.32 -25.49
CA VAL A 246 -7.25 13.65 -26.10
C VAL A 246 -8.69 13.87 -26.54
N GLN A 247 -9.30 12.87 -27.19
CA GLN A 247 -10.71 12.93 -27.59
C GLN A 247 -11.66 12.97 -26.39
N MET A 248 -11.31 12.29 -25.30
CA MET A 248 -12.09 12.35 -24.07
C MET A 248 -12.02 13.75 -23.48
N LEU A 249 -10.84 14.36 -23.42
CA LEU A 249 -10.66 15.73 -22.93
C LEU A 249 -11.51 16.76 -23.70
N ASP A 250 -11.59 16.62 -25.02
CA ASP A 250 -12.40 17.49 -25.89
C ASP A 250 -13.91 17.39 -25.59
N ARG A 251 -14.38 16.21 -25.15
CA ARG A 251 -15.80 15.92 -24.91
C ARG A 251 -16.22 16.04 -23.45
N THR A 252 -15.28 16.10 -22.52
CA THR A 252 -15.57 16.12 -21.09
C THR A 252 -16.17 17.45 -20.67
N CYS A 253 -17.36 17.39 -20.06
CA CYS A 253 -18.01 18.55 -19.44
C CYS A 253 -17.75 18.63 -17.92
N ASP A 254 -17.31 17.55 -17.29
CA ASP A 254 -17.04 17.50 -15.85
C ASP A 254 -15.70 18.18 -15.51
N ARG A 255 -15.73 19.09 -14.54
CA ARG A 255 -14.55 19.89 -14.18
C ARG A 255 -13.46 19.03 -13.56
N MET A 256 -13.82 18.05 -12.72
CA MET A 256 -12.85 17.21 -12.03
C MET A 256 -12.18 16.24 -13.00
N GLU A 257 -12.96 15.57 -13.86
CA GLU A 257 -12.45 14.66 -14.88
C GLU A 257 -11.54 15.39 -15.86
N ARG A 258 -11.93 16.60 -16.28
CA ARG A 258 -11.11 17.45 -17.14
C ARG A 258 -9.75 17.78 -16.50
N ASP A 259 -9.75 18.21 -15.24
CA ASP A 259 -8.51 18.52 -14.52
C ASP A 259 -7.61 17.28 -14.38
N ARG A 260 -8.19 16.10 -14.14
CA ARG A 260 -7.45 14.83 -14.09
C ARG A 260 -6.90 14.39 -15.44
N LEU A 261 -7.64 14.60 -16.53
CA LEU A 261 -7.17 14.32 -17.88
C LEU A 261 -6.01 15.22 -18.30
N VAL A 262 -6.08 16.51 -17.99
CA VAL A 262 -4.99 17.45 -18.22
C VAL A 262 -3.76 17.05 -17.41
N GLN A 263 -3.93 16.68 -16.14
CA GLN A 263 -2.84 16.15 -15.31
C GLN A 263 -2.23 14.88 -15.91
N PHE A 264 -3.04 13.97 -16.43
CA PHE A 264 -2.53 12.74 -17.06
C PHE A 264 -1.79 13.02 -18.36
N LEU A 265 -2.32 13.89 -19.22
CA LEU A 265 -1.65 14.34 -20.44
C LEU A 265 -0.30 14.99 -20.13
N SER A 266 -0.19 15.77 -19.05
CA SER A 266 1.08 16.35 -18.60
C SER A 266 2.16 15.30 -18.25
N LYS A 267 1.75 14.05 -17.99
CA LYS A 267 2.66 12.92 -17.76
C LYS A 267 2.89 12.13 -19.04
N LEU A 268 1.89 11.99 -19.91
CA LEU A 268 2.06 11.34 -21.21
C LEU A 268 3.11 12.02 -22.09
N ILE A 269 3.27 13.35 -22.00
CA ILE A 269 4.28 14.09 -22.77
C ILE A 269 5.73 13.75 -22.39
N LEU A 270 5.97 13.02 -21.29
CA LEU A 270 7.31 12.53 -20.94
C LEU A 270 7.86 11.59 -22.02
N HIS A 271 6.99 10.86 -22.73
CA HIS A 271 7.39 9.96 -23.80
C HIS A 271 7.14 10.58 -25.19
N ARG A 272 8.19 10.69 -26.01
CA ARG A 272 8.16 11.38 -27.32
C ARG A 272 7.07 10.89 -28.27
N ARG A 273 6.79 9.58 -28.32
CA ARG A 273 5.75 9.02 -29.19
C ARG A 273 4.35 9.53 -28.85
N ASN A 274 4.04 9.70 -27.57
CA ASN A 274 2.75 10.23 -27.15
C ASN A 274 2.59 11.70 -27.52
N VAL A 275 3.70 12.48 -27.49
CA VAL A 275 3.69 13.88 -27.95
C VAL A 275 3.26 13.95 -29.41
N SER A 276 3.79 13.07 -30.27
CA SER A 276 3.39 13.01 -31.69
C SER A 276 1.88 12.79 -31.85
N GLU A 277 1.32 11.84 -31.10
CA GLU A 277 -0.13 11.57 -31.11
C GLU A 277 -0.93 12.78 -30.61
N ILE A 278 -0.51 13.44 -29.53
CA ILE A 278 -1.20 14.63 -28.99
C ILE A 278 -1.23 15.75 -30.04
N LEU A 279 -0.14 15.95 -30.78
CA LEU A 279 -0.07 16.95 -31.85
C LEU A 279 -1.00 16.61 -33.01
N GLU A 280 -1.00 15.35 -33.46
CA GLU A 280 -1.81 14.88 -34.58
C GLU A 280 -3.32 14.99 -34.31
N TRP A 281 -3.74 14.72 -33.07
CA TRP A 281 -5.16 14.76 -32.66
C TRP A 281 -5.62 16.12 -32.13
N ASN A 282 -4.99 17.22 -32.55
CA ASN A 282 -5.34 18.60 -32.17
C ASN A 282 -5.30 18.90 -30.66
N GLY A 283 -4.48 18.17 -29.90
CA GLY A 283 -4.37 18.36 -28.44
C GLY A 283 -3.96 19.78 -28.06
N ILE A 284 -3.09 20.43 -28.85
CA ILE A 284 -2.70 21.84 -28.61
C ILE A 284 -3.91 22.77 -28.69
N ARG A 285 -4.77 22.62 -29.70
CA ARG A 285 -5.97 23.47 -29.85
C ARG A 285 -6.84 23.39 -28.60
N ILE A 286 -7.11 22.17 -28.13
CA ILE A 286 -7.92 21.90 -26.94
C ILE A 286 -7.26 22.54 -25.70
N LEU A 287 -5.95 22.37 -25.52
CA LEU A 287 -5.23 22.97 -24.38
C LEU A 287 -5.23 24.50 -24.41
N VAL A 288 -5.11 25.12 -25.58
CA VAL A 288 -5.20 26.58 -25.74
C VAL A 288 -6.60 27.09 -25.41
N GLU A 289 -7.64 26.40 -25.87
CA GLU A 289 -9.03 26.71 -25.51
C GLU A 289 -9.23 26.60 -23.99
N LEU A 290 -8.72 25.55 -23.36
CA LEU A 290 -8.78 25.39 -21.90
C LEU A 290 -7.97 26.45 -21.14
N MET A 291 -6.86 26.93 -21.70
CA MET A 291 -6.05 28.00 -21.10
C MET A 291 -6.85 29.30 -20.97
N THR A 292 -7.78 29.58 -21.89
CA THR A 292 -8.68 30.75 -21.76
C THR A 292 -9.59 30.67 -20.52
N LEU A 293 -9.83 29.45 -20.01
CA LEU A 293 -10.61 29.21 -18.79
C LEU A 293 -9.78 29.33 -17.51
N ALA A 294 -8.44 29.46 -17.59
CA ALA A 294 -7.57 29.55 -16.42
C ALA A 294 -7.84 30.82 -15.58
N HIS A 295 -8.40 31.87 -16.19
CA HIS A 295 -8.79 33.10 -15.50
C HIS A 295 -10.16 33.02 -14.80
N LEU A 296 -10.95 31.98 -15.06
CA LEU A 296 -12.29 31.73 -14.50
C LEU A 296 -12.21 30.98 -13.15
N HIS A 297 -11.34 31.46 -12.26
CA HIS A 297 -11.21 30.95 -10.90
C HIS A 297 -12.41 31.37 -10.05
N THR A 298 -13.36 30.47 -9.84
CA THR A 298 -14.49 30.68 -8.91
C THR A 298 -14.07 30.75 -7.44
N SER A 299 -12.87 30.26 -7.09
CA SER A 299 -12.31 30.30 -5.73
C SER A 299 -11.47 31.53 -5.41
N ARG A 300 -11.12 32.34 -6.41
CA ARG A 300 -10.39 33.62 -6.26
C ARG A 300 -11.08 34.77 -7.00
N ALA A 301 -12.36 34.62 -7.32
CA ALA A 301 -13.17 35.77 -7.71
C ALA A 301 -13.33 36.65 -6.47
N THR A 302 -12.33 37.49 -6.18
CA THR A 302 -12.56 38.71 -5.43
C THR A 302 -13.55 39.49 -6.26
N VAL A 303 -14.84 39.37 -5.93
CA VAL A 303 -15.87 40.21 -6.52
C VAL A 303 -15.44 41.65 -6.22
N PRO A 304 -14.99 42.46 -7.19
CA PRO A 304 -14.50 43.81 -6.89
C PRO A 304 -15.65 44.78 -6.52
N ALA A 305 -16.85 44.23 -6.30
CA ALA A 305 -18.11 44.97 -6.25
C ALA A 305 -19.09 44.35 -5.24
N GLN A 306 -18.62 44.01 -4.04
CA GLN A 306 -19.47 43.90 -2.84
C GLN A 306 -19.41 45.19 -2.00
N SER A 307 -19.20 46.31 -2.68
CA SER A 307 -19.38 47.63 -2.10
C SER A 307 -20.03 48.51 -3.15
N ASN A 308 -21.31 48.82 -2.97
CA ASN A 308 -21.95 49.95 -3.65
C ASN A 308 -21.45 51.30 -3.08
N VAL A 309 -20.41 51.29 -2.26
CA VAL A 309 -19.74 52.48 -1.75
C VAL A 309 -18.60 52.80 -2.70
N ILE A 310 -18.76 53.89 -3.44
CA ILE A 310 -17.65 54.54 -4.15
C ILE A 310 -16.77 55.17 -3.06
N GLU A 311 -15.87 54.39 -2.48
CA GLU A 311 -14.80 54.95 -1.67
C GLU A 311 -13.76 55.54 -2.63
N GLY A 312 -13.75 56.87 -2.75
CA GLY A 312 -12.66 57.57 -3.39
C GLY A 312 -11.34 57.23 -2.69
N PRO A 313 -10.20 57.15 -3.42
CA PRO A 313 -8.93 56.81 -2.81
C PRO A 313 -8.67 57.74 -1.63
N ALA A 314 -8.37 57.15 -0.46
CA ALA A 314 -8.01 57.88 0.74
C ALA A 314 -6.82 58.78 0.42
N GLN A 315 -7.15 60.04 0.15
CA GLN A 315 -6.30 61.23 0.09
C GLN A 315 -4.81 60.92 -0.01
N GLN A 316 -4.34 60.61 -1.22
CA GLN A 316 -2.96 60.90 -1.59
C GLN A 316 -2.79 62.42 -1.50
N GLN A 317 -2.39 62.90 -0.33
CA GLN A 317 -1.79 64.22 -0.18
C GLN A 317 -0.49 64.22 -0.97
N GLY A 318 -0.55 64.56 -2.25
CA GLY A 318 0.67 64.65 -3.05
C GLY A 318 0.43 64.62 -4.55
N GLY A 319 -0.15 65.69 -5.08
CA GLY A 319 -0.26 65.91 -6.52
C GLY A 319 -1.65 66.39 -6.92
N GLY A 320 -2.07 67.55 -6.41
CA GLY A 320 -3.28 68.18 -6.96
C GLY A 320 -3.01 68.53 -8.42
N ASP A 321 -3.65 67.81 -9.34
CA ASP A 321 -3.56 68.05 -10.78
C ASP A 321 -3.85 69.53 -11.05
N ARG A 322 -2.79 70.23 -11.49
CA ARG A 322 -2.87 71.64 -11.87
C ARG A 322 -3.41 71.65 -13.29
N GLU A 323 -4.73 71.72 -13.41
CA GLU A 323 -5.43 71.66 -14.70
C GLU A 323 -6.19 72.94 -15.02
N TRP A 324 -6.32 73.85 -14.06
CA TRP A 324 -7.20 75.01 -14.20
C TRP A 324 -6.43 76.23 -14.68
N TYR A 325 -6.98 76.93 -15.67
CA TYR A 325 -6.49 78.21 -16.16
C TYR A 325 -7.58 79.25 -16.01
N TYR A 326 -7.20 80.48 -15.67
CA TYR A 326 -8.12 81.62 -15.58
C TYR A 326 -7.55 82.82 -16.33
N ASN A 327 -8.43 83.73 -16.73
CA ASN A 327 -8.05 84.93 -17.45
C ASN A 327 -8.12 86.12 -16.49
N LEU A 328 -7.08 86.95 -16.47
CA LEU A 328 -7.06 88.20 -15.72
C LEU A 328 -7.14 89.36 -16.70
N GLU A 329 -8.10 90.26 -16.49
CA GLU A 329 -8.23 91.48 -17.27
C GLU A 329 -7.45 92.60 -16.57
N GLN A 330 -6.43 93.12 -17.23
CA GLN A 330 -5.68 94.29 -16.75
C GLN A 330 -5.78 95.37 -17.83
N GLY A 331 -6.86 96.15 -17.79
CA GLY A 331 -7.24 97.06 -18.88
C GLY A 331 -7.68 96.31 -20.13
N ASP A 332 -7.37 96.83 -21.32
CA ASP A 332 -7.89 96.35 -22.62
C ASP A 332 -7.19 95.08 -23.16
N LYS A 333 -6.49 94.32 -22.29
CA LYS A 333 -5.83 93.04 -22.65
C LYS A 333 -6.10 91.97 -21.61
N VAL A 334 -6.55 90.81 -22.11
CA VAL A 334 -6.84 89.61 -21.31
C VAL A 334 -5.62 88.68 -21.33
N GLN A 335 -5.06 88.35 -20.17
CA GLN A 335 -3.93 87.43 -20.05
C GLN A 335 -4.33 86.13 -19.34
N ARG A 336 -4.05 84.99 -19.98
CA ARG A 336 -4.35 83.65 -19.44
C ARG A 336 -3.25 83.21 -18.48
N MET A 337 -3.65 82.91 -17.24
CA MET A 337 -2.79 82.45 -16.15
C MET A 337 -3.14 81.01 -15.76
N GLY A 338 -2.13 80.20 -15.45
CA GLY A 338 -2.28 78.80 -15.04
C GLY A 338 -1.12 77.92 -15.52
N PRO A 339 -1.09 76.64 -15.12
CA PRO A 339 -2.17 75.92 -14.45
C PRO A 339 -2.12 75.95 -12.91
N VAL A 340 -3.30 76.03 -12.28
CA VAL A 340 -3.50 76.00 -10.81
C VAL A 340 -4.32 74.79 -10.38
N SER A 341 -4.11 74.33 -9.14
CA SER A 341 -4.87 73.20 -8.58
C SER A 341 -6.23 73.66 -8.05
N PHE A 342 -7.19 72.73 -7.90
CA PHE A 342 -8.54 73.05 -7.42
C PHE A 342 -8.54 73.80 -6.07
N GLN A 343 -7.63 73.45 -5.14
CA GLN A 343 -7.48 74.17 -3.87
C GLN A 343 -7.06 75.63 -4.07
N GLN A 344 -6.22 75.90 -5.06
CA GLN A 344 -5.74 77.26 -5.38
C GLN A 344 -6.80 78.08 -6.13
N VAL A 345 -7.72 77.44 -6.86
CA VAL A 345 -8.84 78.14 -7.52
C VAL A 345 -9.72 78.86 -6.49
N SER A 346 -10.00 78.23 -5.35
CA SER A 346 -10.78 78.86 -4.27
C SER A 346 -10.12 80.14 -3.76
N SER A 347 -8.79 80.16 -3.60
CA SER A 347 -8.06 81.37 -3.23
C SER A 347 -8.09 82.45 -4.31
N VAL A 348 -7.97 82.11 -5.59
CA VAL A 348 -8.01 83.09 -6.70
C VAL A 348 -9.35 83.82 -6.76
N VAL A 349 -10.47 83.10 -6.58
CA VAL A 349 -11.82 83.68 -6.59
C VAL A 349 -12.03 84.65 -5.42
N VAL A 350 -11.49 84.34 -4.23
CA VAL A 350 -11.62 85.20 -3.03
C VAL A 350 -10.86 86.52 -3.17
N PHE A 351 -9.74 86.55 -3.92
CA PHE A 351 -8.98 87.79 -4.15
C PHE A 351 -9.68 88.77 -5.10
N HIS A 352 -10.46 88.29 -6.09
CA HIS A 352 -11.21 89.19 -6.99
C HIS A 352 -12.42 89.84 -6.29
N VAL A 353 -13.15 89.09 -5.46
CA VAL A 353 -14.32 89.62 -4.75
C VAL A 353 -13.96 90.69 -3.71
N ASN A 354 -12.73 90.66 -3.18
CA ASN A 354 -12.25 91.67 -2.22
C ASN A 354 -11.67 92.93 -2.87
N TYR A 355 -11.33 92.92 -4.17
CA TYR A 355 -10.85 94.10 -4.88
C TYR A 355 -11.98 94.97 -5.46
N ASP A 356 -13.19 94.41 -5.61
CA ASP A 356 -14.38 95.15 -6.08
C ASP A 356 -15.17 95.84 -4.95
N ASN A 357 -14.61 95.92 -3.74
CA ASN A 357 -15.25 96.52 -2.56
C ASN A 357 -14.44 97.66 -1.90
N TYR A 358 -13.70 98.44 -2.70
CA TYR A 358 -13.23 99.77 -2.30
C TYR A 358 -13.30 100.78 -3.44
#